data_AF-A0A7K1BNC3-F1
#
_entry.id   AF-A0A7K1BNC3-F1
#
_cell.length_a   1.000
_cell.length_b   1.000
_cell.length_c   1.000
_cell.angle_alpha   90.00
_cell.angle_beta   90.00
_cell.angle_gamma   90.00
#
_symmetry.space_group_name_H-M   'P 1'
#
loop_
_entity.id
_entity.type
_entity.pdbx_description
1 polymer ?
#
loop_
_entity_poly.entity_id
_entity_poly.type
_entity_poly.pdbx_seq_one_letter_code
_entity_poly.pdbx_strand_id
1 'polypeptide(L)'
;MTTSSIPNDIDQGDSAEPPRSSLLERIFGNQFVLLGLLLTLLGWVAFTRIWLFVLIVAIVASVFLHEMGHFLMAKRNGMKVTEFFIGFGPRVWSFRRGETEYGLKLVPAGAYVRIIGMHGLEEIDESDEEARTYRAQSYWRRMPVVLAGPMVNIVLGLLLLVVVFAGFGQPSKDKWKIDTVSSGSAAASAGLQP
;
A
#
# COMPACT_ATOMS: atom_id res chain seq x y z
N MET A 1 -8.52 -31.30 73.93
CA MET A 1 -7.60 -32.02 73.03
C MET A 1 -7.42 -31.13 71.79
N THR A 2 -6.46 -30.20 71.68
CA THR A 2 -4.99 -30.38 71.52
C THR A 2 -4.70 -31.54 70.55
N THR A 3 -4.02 -31.41 69.42
CA THR A 3 -3.07 -30.45 68.83
C THR A 3 -2.93 -30.84 67.35
N SER A 4 -2.56 -29.92 66.45
CA SER A 4 -1.47 -30.14 65.47
C SER A 4 -1.51 -29.05 64.39
N SER A 5 -0.75 -28.01 64.65
CA SER A 5 -0.16 -27.09 63.69
C SER A 5 0.69 -27.84 62.66
N ILE A 6 0.49 -27.57 61.37
CA ILE A 6 1.59 -27.45 60.41
C ILE A 6 1.32 -26.23 59.51
N PRO A 7 2.15 -25.18 59.58
CA PRO A 7 2.20 -24.11 58.59
C PRO A 7 2.85 -24.65 57.32
N ASN A 8 2.28 -24.36 56.14
CA ASN A 8 3.01 -24.53 54.89
C ASN A 8 3.16 -23.16 54.22
N ASP A 9 4.15 -22.42 54.72
CA ASP A 9 4.78 -21.35 53.97
C ASP A 9 5.44 -21.98 52.74
N ILE A 10 4.77 -21.86 51.61
CA ILE A 10 5.42 -21.79 50.31
C ILE A 10 4.93 -20.52 49.64
N ASP A 11 5.37 -19.40 50.22
CA ASP A 11 5.83 -18.26 49.45
C ASP A 11 7.07 -18.72 48.65
N GLN A 12 6.82 -19.50 47.59
CA GLN A 12 7.73 -19.48 46.46
C GLN A 12 7.30 -18.27 45.66
N GLY A 13 8.00 -17.17 45.89
CA GLY A 13 8.10 -16.11 44.91
C GLY A 13 8.38 -16.75 43.56
N ASP A 14 7.33 -16.82 42.75
CA ASP A 14 7.45 -16.85 41.31
C ASP A 14 8.22 -15.57 40.99
N SER A 15 9.55 -15.70 40.92
CA SER A 15 10.40 -14.73 40.27
C SER A 15 9.86 -14.68 38.86
N ALA A 16 8.87 -13.82 38.65
CA ALA A 16 8.28 -13.57 37.36
C ALA A 16 9.41 -13.04 36.48
N GLU A 17 10.17 -13.95 35.87
CA GLU A 17 10.99 -13.63 34.71
C GLU A 17 10.00 -12.93 33.76
N PRO A 18 10.26 -11.67 33.37
CA PRO A 18 9.36 -11.01 32.45
C PRO A 18 9.21 -11.90 31.22
N PRO A 19 8.00 -12.09 30.68
CA PRO A 19 7.75 -13.02 29.60
C PRO A 19 8.76 -12.75 28.49
N ARG A 20 9.59 -13.75 28.16
CA ARG A 20 10.59 -13.65 27.10
C ARG A 20 9.85 -13.54 25.78
N SER A 21 9.49 -12.31 25.38
CA SER A 21 8.90 -12.05 24.08
C SER A 21 9.79 -12.68 23.02
N SER A 22 9.19 -13.52 22.17
CA SER A 22 9.91 -14.22 21.12
C SER A 22 10.66 -13.19 20.25
N LEU A 23 11.86 -13.50 19.75
CA LEU A 23 12.61 -12.55 18.89
C LEU A 23 11.73 -12.04 17.73
N LEU A 24 10.79 -12.86 17.28
CA LEU A 24 9.76 -12.52 16.30
C LEU A 24 8.85 -11.39 16.80
N GLU A 25 8.29 -11.48 18.01
CA GLU A 25 7.47 -10.39 18.58
C GLU A 25 8.24 -9.07 18.69
N ARG A 26 9.54 -9.12 18.98
CA ARG A 26 10.38 -7.91 19.03
C ARG A 26 10.59 -7.30 17.66
N ILE A 27 10.80 -8.14 16.64
CA ILE A 27 10.97 -7.70 15.24
C ILE A 27 9.65 -7.16 14.69
N PHE A 28 8.55 -7.91 14.86
CA PHE A 28 7.22 -7.51 14.36
C PHE A 28 6.59 -6.38 15.18
N GLY A 29 6.95 -6.25 16.46
CA GLY A 29 6.52 -5.14 17.31
C GLY A 29 7.27 -3.84 17.05
N ASN A 30 8.46 -3.89 16.42
CA ASN A 30 9.27 -2.72 16.14
C ASN A 30 9.11 -2.23 14.69
N GLN A 31 8.27 -1.22 14.52
CA GLN A 31 7.97 -0.61 13.23
C GLN A 31 9.22 -0.06 12.51
N PHE A 32 10.24 0.39 13.25
CA PHE A 32 11.48 0.90 12.66
C PHE A 32 12.35 -0.22 12.08
N VAL A 33 12.38 -1.39 12.72
CA VAL A 33 13.09 -2.56 12.19
C VAL A 33 12.42 -3.04 10.91
N LEU A 34 11.10 -3.15 10.91
CA LEU A 34 10.36 -3.54 9.72
C LEU A 34 10.52 -2.53 8.57
N LEU A 35 10.55 -1.23 8.88
CA LEU A 35 10.81 -0.18 7.90
C LEU A 35 12.22 -0.32 7.32
N GLY A 36 13.22 -0.57 8.17
CA GLY A 36 14.58 -0.83 7.75
C GLY A 36 14.68 -2.03 6.79
N LEU A 37 14.06 -3.16 7.14
CA LEU A 37 14.03 -4.36 6.30
C LEU A 37 13.32 -4.13 4.95
N LEU A 38 12.25 -3.36 4.94
CA LEU A 38 11.54 -3.01 3.71
C LEU A 38 12.41 -2.13 2.80
N LEU A 39 13.05 -1.11 3.36
CA LEU A 39 13.91 -0.19 2.59
C LEU A 39 15.13 -0.90 2.02
N THR A 40 15.77 -1.81 2.77
CA THR A 40 16.89 -2.60 2.27
C THR A 40 16.47 -3.54 1.15
N LEU A 41 15.30 -4.20 1.27
CA LEU A 41 14.72 -5.03 0.21
C LEU A 41 14.45 -4.22 -1.07
N LEU A 42 13.79 -3.06 -0.93
CA LEU A 42 13.49 -2.20 -2.07
C LEU A 42 14.76 -1.67 -2.74
N GLY A 43 15.77 -1.29 -1.97
CA GLY A 43 17.09 -0.87 -2.49
C GLY A 43 17.81 -2.00 -3.23
N TRP A 44 17.76 -3.22 -2.69
CA TRP A 44 18.31 -4.42 -3.35
C TRP A 44 17.62 -4.72 -4.68
N VAL A 45 16.28 -4.64 -4.71
CA VAL A 45 15.50 -4.81 -5.94
C VAL A 45 15.81 -3.70 -6.95
N ALA A 46 15.90 -2.45 -6.52
CA ALA A 46 16.27 -1.33 -7.39
C ALA A 46 17.64 -1.54 -8.05
N PHE A 47 18.62 -2.05 -7.29
CA PHE A 47 19.97 -2.32 -7.79
C PHE A 47 20.03 -3.52 -8.74
N THR A 48 19.36 -4.63 -8.41
CA THR A 48 19.46 -5.90 -9.17
C THR A 48 18.44 -6.04 -10.30
N ARG A 49 17.30 -5.34 -10.19
CA ARG A 49 16.10 -5.49 -11.02
C ARG A 49 15.39 -4.15 -11.18
N ILE A 50 16.06 -3.18 -11.81
CA ILE A 50 15.55 -1.81 -11.96
C ILE A 50 14.13 -1.75 -12.58
N TRP A 51 13.83 -2.58 -13.58
CA TRP A 51 12.51 -2.60 -14.21
C TRP A 51 11.40 -3.10 -13.28
N LEU A 52 11.70 -4.05 -12.40
CA LEU A 52 10.76 -4.50 -11.36
C LEU A 52 10.51 -3.38 -10.34
N PHE A 53 11.56 -2.67 -9.95
CA PHE A 53 11.43 -1.52 -9.06
C PHE A 53 10.55 -0.42 -9.67
N VAL A 54 10.78 -0.06 -10.94
CA VAL A 54 9.94 0.92 -11.66
C VAL A 54 8.48 0.46 -11.71
N LEU A 55 8.22 -0.82 -11.97
CA LEU A 55 6.86 -1.38 -11.95
C LEU A 55 6.21 -1.27 -10.57
N ILE A 56 6.93 -1.61 -9.49
CA ILE A 56 6.43 -1.48 -8.11
C ILE A 56 6.04 -0.03 -7.82
N VAL A 57 6.93 0.92 -8.14
CA VAL A 57 6.68 2.35 -7.94
C VAL A 57 5.47 2.81 -8.76
N ALA A 58 5.35 2.38 -10.02
CA ALA A 58 4.24 2.72 -10.89
C ALA A 58 2.89 2.19 -10.34
N ILE A 59 2.87 0.97 -9.80
CA ILE A 59 1.67 0.39 -9.17
C ILE A 59 1.28 1.19 -7.92
N VAL A 60 2.24 1.47 -7.03
CA VAL A 60 1.98 2.26 -5.82
C VAL A 60 1.45 3.65 -6.17
N ALA A 61 2.05 4.32 -7.15
CA ALA A 61 1.60 5.61 -7.64
C ALA A 61 0.20 5.53 -8.27
N SER A 62 -0.09 4.49 -9.04
CA SER A 62 -1.40 4.26 -9.67
C SER A 62 -2.50 4.11 -8.63
N VAL A 63 -2.30 3.27 -7.61
CA VAL A 63 -3.28 3.10 -6.52
C VAL A 63 -3.46 4.40 -5.74
N PHE A 64 -2.37 5.12 -5.43
CA PHE A 64 -2.48 6.42 -4.78
C PHE A 64 -3.30 7.42 -5.61
N LEU A 65 -3.06 7.50 -6.92
CA LEU A 65 -3.79 8.38 -7.83
C LEU A 65 -5.27 7.96 -7.95
N HIS A 66 -5.56 6.66 -7.97
CA HIS A 66 -6.92 6.11 -7.94
C HIS A 66 -7.70 6.61 -6.71
N GLU A 67 -7.14 6.40 -5.52
CA GLU A 67 -7.74 6.84 -4.26
C GLU A 67 -7.86 8.36 -4.18
N MET A 68 -6.88 9.08 -4.73
CA MET A 68 -6.94 10.53 -4.81
C MET A 68 -8.09 11.03 -5.71
N GLY A 69 -8.44 10.27 -6.76
CA GLY A 69 -9.63 10.53 -7.57
C GLY A 69 -10.92 10.50 -6.75
N HIS A 70 -11.12 9.42 -5.98
CA HIS A 70 -12.27 9.28 -5.07
C HIS A 70 -12.29 10.40 -4.03
N PHE A 71 -11.15 10.65 -3.38
CA PHE A 71 -10.97 11.70 -2.38
C PHE A 71 -11.37 13.08 -2.90
N LEU A 72 -10.85 13.46 -4.08
CA LEU A 72 -11.06 14.78 -4.65
C LEU A 72 -12.53 15.00 -5.04
N MET A 73 -13.15 13.98 -5.66
CA MET A 73 -14.57 14.08 -6.03
C MET A 73 -15.49 14.07 -4.82
N ALA A 74 -15.17 13.31 -3.76
CA ALA A 74 -15.94 13.31 -2.53
C ALA A 74 -15.93 14.71 -1.87
N LYS A 75 -14.74 15.32 -1.71
CA LYS A 75 -14.64 16.69 -1.16
C LYS A 75 -15.32 17.73 -2.03
N ARG A 76 -15.20 17.62 -3.36
CA ARG A 76 -15.87 18.54 -4.29
C ARG A 76 -17.40 18.45 -4.21
N ASN A 77 -17.94 17.26 -3.94
CA ASN A 77 -19.38 17.04 -3.77
C ASN A 77 -19.88 17.28 -2.34
N GLY A 78 -19.04 17.87 -1.46
CA GLY A 78 -19.39 18.23 -0.10
C GLY A 78 -19.44 17.06 0.90
N MET A 79 -18.99 15.87 0.47
CA MET A 79 -18.97 14.69 1.34
C MET A 79 -17.83 14.77 2.34
N LYS A 80 -18.07 14.27 3.57
CA LYS A 80 -17.06 14.27 4.62
C LYS A 80 -16.07 13.11 4.40
N VAL A 81 -14.78 13.46 4.40
CA VAL A 81 -13.68 12.50 4.23
C VAL A 81 -12.78 12.58 5.45
N THR A 82 -12.72 11.49 6.22
CA THR A 82 -12.07 11.49 7.54
C THR A 82 -10.64 10.96 7.51
N GLU A 83 -10.33 10.05 6.59
CA GLU A 83 -8.98 9.48 6.47
C GLU A 83 -8.54 9.40 5.01
N PHE A 84 -7.26 9.70 4.78
CA PHE A 84 -6.56 9.44 3.54
C PHE A 84 -5.17 8.88 3.89
N PHE A 85 -4.97 7.58 3.70
CA PHE A 85 -3.72 6.93 4.06
C PHE A 85 -3.11 6.21 2.89
N ILE A 86 -1.79 6.28 2.79
CA ILE A 86 -1.00 5.53 1.83
C ILE A 86 -0.43 4.31 2.54
N GLY A 87 -0.64 3.13 1.97
CA GLY A 87 -0.14 1.86 2.46
C GLY A 87 -1.04 1.15 3.47
N PHE A 88 -0.50 0.05 4.01
CA PHE A 88 -1.12 -0.85 4.96
C PHE A 88 -0.22 -1.12 6.18
N GLY A 89 -0.83 -1.67 7.22
CA GLY A 89 -0.14 -2.05 8.45
C GLY A 89 0.02 -0.88 9.43
N PRO A 90 1.05 -0.91 10.29
CA PRO A 90 1.23 0.10 11.32
C PRO A 90 1.42 1.51 10.73
N ARG A 91 0.81 2.50 11.40
CA ARG A 91 0.96 3.92 11.07
C ARG A 91 2.39 4.36 11.38
N VAL A 92 3.12 4.81 10.37
CA VAL A 92 4.47 5.39 10.53
C VAL A 92 4.36 6.87 10.87
N TRP A 93 3.48 7.57 10.16
CA TRP A 93 3.26 9.00 10.34
C TRP A 93 1.84 9.39 9.95
N SER A 94 1.24 10.33 10.67
CA SER A 94 0.01 11.00 10.26
C SER A 94 -0.05 12.44 10.75
N PHE A 95 -0.85 13.24 10.08
CA PHE A 95 -1.18 14.60 10.46
C PHE A 95 -2.63 14.90 10.08
N ARG A 96 -3.32 15.68 10.92
CA ARG A 96 -4.70 16.09 10.67
C ARG A 96 -4.72 17.48 10.04
N ARG A 97 -5.41 17.64 8.91
CA ARG A 97 -5.66 18.94 8.27
C ARG A 97 -7.16 19.11 8.06
N GLY A 98 -7.76 19.99 8.87
CA GLY A 98 -9.21 20.15 8.92
C GLY A 98 -9.89 18.89 9.46
N GLU A 99 -10.80 18.32 8.69
CA GLU A 99 -11.54 17.11 9.05
C GLU A 99 -10.89 15.80 8.58
N THR A 100 -9.83 15.87 7.76
CA THR A 100 -9.17 14.68 7.20
C THR A 100 -7.83 14.43 7.90
N GLU A 101 -7.62 13.20 8.36
CA GLU A 101 -6.32 12.69 8.77
C GLU A 101 -5.59 12.11 7.56
N TYR A 102 -4.42 12.66 7.28
CA TYR A 102 -3.52 12.21 6.22
C TYR A 102 -2.38 11.42 6.84
N GLY A 103 -1.96 10.32 6.23
CA GLY A 103 -0.80 9.60 6.76
C GLY A 103 -0.21 8.55 5.85
N LEU A 104 0.91 8.00 6.32
CA LEU A 104 1.67 6.94 5.68
C LEU A 104 1.75 5.75 6.64
N LYS A 105 1.42 4.57 6.12
CA LYS A 105 1.59 3.29 6.79
C LYS A 105 2.84 2.59 6.27
N LEU A 106 3.33 1.66 7.07
CA LEU A 106 4.62 1.00 6.87
C LEU A 106 4.76 0.32 5.51
N VAL A 107 3.73 -0.39 5.06
CA VAL A 107 3.79 -1.16 3.83
C VAL A 107 3.17 -0.32 2.72
N PRO A 108 3.92 0.18 1.73
CA PRO A 108 3.40 1.06 0.68
C PRO A 108 2.54 0.33 -0.36
N ALA A 109 2.07 -0.88 -0.06
CA ALA A 109 1.35 -1.75 -0.99
C ALA A 109 -0.14 -1.39 -1.13
N GLY A 110 -0.49 -0.11 -1.28
CA GLY A 110 -1.86 0.34 -1.48
C GLY A 110 -2.09 1.77 -0.98
N ALA A 111 -3.34 2.21 -0.96
CA ALA A 111 -3.83 3.40 -0.29
C ALA A 111 -5.32 3.21 0.02
N TYR A 112 -5.89 4.01 0.91
CA TYR A 112 -7.33 4.02 1.12
C TYR A 112 -7.84 5.41 1.51
N VAL A 113 -9.07 5.70 1.09
CA VAL A 113 -9.83 6.87 1.51
C VAL A 113 -11.05 6.44 2.32
N ARG A 114 -11.27 7.07 3.48
CA ARG A 114 -12.48 6.86 4.29
C ARG A 114 -13.49 7.98 4.05
N ILE A 115 -14.53 7.67 3.29
CA ILE A 115 -15.67 8.54 3.02
C ILE A 115 -16.84 8.05 3.87
N ILE A 116 -17.36 8.91 4.74
CA ILE A 116 -18.36 8.50 5.74
C ILE A 116 -19.63 7.98 5.06
N GLY A 117 -20.09 6.81 5.48
CA GLY A 117 -21.34 6.22 5.00
C GLY A 117 -21.24 5.61 3.59
N MET A 118 -20.01 5.40 3.10
CA MET A 118 -19.75 4.61 1.89
C MET A 118 -19.76 3.11 2.18
N HIS A 119 -19.39 2.70 3.40
CA HIS A 119 -19.46 1.33 3.88
C HIS A 119 -20.66 1.17 4.80
N GLY A 120 -21.52 0.17 4.55
CA GLY A 120 -22.80 0.01 5.26
C GLY A 120 -22.70 -0.34 6.75
N LEU A 121 -21.52 -0.75 7.23
CA LEU A 121 -21.25 -1.15 8.62
C LEU A 121 -20.42 -0.10 9.39
N GLU A 122 -20.23 1.09 8.83
CA GLU A 122 -19.46 2.15 9.47
C GLU A 122 -20.28 2.81 10.58
N GLU A 123 -19.76 2.81 11.81
CA GLU A 123 -20.30 3.63 12.89
C GLU A 123 -20.06 5.10 12.55
N ILE A 124 -21.14 5.85 12.40
CA ILE A 124 -21.11 7.28 12.13
C ILE A 124 -21.15 7.97 13.48
N ASP A 125 -20.19 8.84 13.75
CA ASP A 125 -20.17 9.64 14.98
C ASP A 125 -21.41 10.55 14.97
N GLU A 126 -22.08 10.73 16.11
CA GLU A 126 -23.24 11.63 16.22
C GLU A 126 -22.88 13.08 15.82
N SER A 127 -21.59 13.44 15.89
CA SER A 127 -21.07 14.73 15.42
C SER A 127 -20.91 14.84 13.90
N ASP A 128 -21.05 13.74 13.15
CA ASP A 128 -21.02 13.77 11.70
C ASP A 128 -22.37 14.21 11.13
N GLU A 129 -22.36 15.33 10.40
CA GLU A 129 -23.55 15.80 9.70
C GLU A 129 -24.07 14.73 8.72
N GLU A 130 -25.23 14.14 9.01
CA GLU A 130 -25.82 13.08 8.17
C GLU A 130 -25.94 13.51 6.70
N ALA A 131 -26.26 14.79 6.46
CA ALA A 131 -26.34 15.38 5.13
C ALA A 131 -25.03 15.26 4.33
N ARG A 132 -23.86 15.24 4.98
CA ARG A 132 -22.53 15.14 4.34
C ARG A 132 -22.04 13.70 4.16
N THR A 133 -22.83 12.71 4.57
CA THR A 133 -22.52 11.29 4.36
C THR A 133 -22.79 10.86 2.93
N TYR A 134 -22.00 9.92 2.42
CA TYR A 134 -22.18 9.36 1.08
C TYR A 134 -23.61 8.78 0.90
N ARG A 135 -24.12 8.08 1.91
CA ARG A 135 -25.47 7.47 1.91
C ARG A 135 -26.63 8.47 1.96
N ALA A 136 -26.40 9.74 2.30
CA ALA A 136 -27.44 10.77 2.26
C ALA A 136 -27.47 11.52 0.92
N GLN A 137 -26.42 11.43 0.11
CA GLN A 137 -26.31 12.19 -1.15
C GLN A 137 -27.20 11.62 -2.25
N SER A 138 -27.64 12.45 -3.20
CA SER A 138 -28.35 11.96 -4.39
C SER A 138 -27.45 11.06 -5.27
N TYR A 139 -28.06 10.13 -6.01
CA TYR A 139 -27.35 9.21 -6.91
C TYR A 139 -26.35 9.92 -7.85
N TRP A 140 -26.75 11.05 -8.42
CA TRP A 140 -25.94 11.85 -9.34
C TRP A 140 -24.71 12.50 -8.69
N ARG A 141 -24.71 12.68 -7.37
CA ARG A 141 -23.52 13.14 -6.62
C ARG A 141 -22.61 11.99 -6.20
N ARG A 142 -23.17 10.79 -6.01
CA ARG A 142 -22.40 9.58 -5.68
C ARG A 142 -21.67 9.02 -6.89
N MET A 143 -22.33 8.99 -8.05
CA MET A 143 -21.80 8.36 -9.25
C MET A 143 -20.42 8.91 -9.68
N PRO A 144 -20.18 10.24 -9.72
CA PRO A 144 -18.87 10.77 -10.05
C PRO A 144 -17.79 10.38 -9.04
N VAL A 145 -18.13 10.22 -7.75
CA VAL A 145 -17.17 9.80 -6.73
C VAL A 145 -16.70 8.38 -6.99
N VAL A 146 -17.62 7.44 -7.26
CA VAL A 146 -17.29 6.04 -7.55
C VAL A 146 -16.55 5.89 -8.88
N LEU A 147 -16.89 6.71 -9.88
CA LEU A 147 -16.20 6.66 -11.18
C LEU A 147 -14.83 7.34 -11.17
N ALA A 148 -14.57 8.25 -10.23
CA ALA A 148 -13.35 9.06 -10.23
C ALA A 148 -12.07 8.22 -10.22
N GLY A 149 -11.99 7.21 -9.35
CA GLY A 149 -10.80 6.35 -9.24
C GLY A 149 -10.48 5.63 -10.54
N PRO A 150 -11.40 4.83 -11.11
CA PRO A 150 -11.18 4.18 -12.40
C PRO A 150 -10.86 5.15 -13.53
N MET A 151 -11.51 6.32 -13.59
CA MET A 151 -11.22 7.34 -14.61
C MET A 151 -9.79 7.87 -14.52
N VAL A 152 -9.28 8.13 -13.31
CA VAL A 152 -7.89 8.55 -13.12
C VAL A 152 -6.92 7.48 -13.64
N ASN A 153 -7.20 6.20 -13.41
CA ASN A 153 -6.34 5.12 -13.89
C ASN A 153 -6.36 4.97 -15.42
N ILE A 154 -7.52 5.17 -16.06
CA ILE A 154 -7.61 5.15 -17.53
C ILE A 154 -6.78 6.29 -18.12
N VAL A 155 -6.91 7.49 -17.56
CA VAL A 155 -6.12 8.67 -17.99
C VAL A 155 -4.63 8.43 -17.77
N LEU A 156 -4.25 7.91 -16.60
CA LEU A 156 -2.86 7.57 -16.28
C LEU A 156 -2.31 6.52 -17.25
N GLY A 157 -3.08 5.46 -17.54
CA GLY A 157 -2.68 4.42 -18.47
C GLY A 157 -2.45 4.96 -19.89
N LEU A 158 -3.35 5.81 -20.38
CA LEU A 158 -3.18 6.47 -21.67
C LEU A 158 -1.96 7.39 -21.69
N LEU A 159 -1.75 8.16 -20.62
CA LEU A 159 -0.58 9.03 -20.49
C LEU A 159 0.72 8.23 -20.48
N LEU A 160 0.80 7.16 -19.68
CA LEU A 160 1.95 6.27 -19.62
C LEU A 160 2.22 5.62 -20.98
N LEU A 161 1.18 5.20 -21.70
CA LEU A 161 1.31 4.68 -23.06
C LEU A 161 1.97 5.71 -23.99
N VAL A 162 1.45 6.95 -24.02
CA VAL A 162 2.02 8.02 -24.84
C VAL A 162 3.48 8.28 -24.48
N VAL A 163 3.80 8.37 -23.19
CA VAL A 163 5.18 8.62 -22.71
C VAL A 163 6.12 7.49 -23.10
N VAL A 164 5.70 6.23 -22.95
CA VAL A 164 6.53 5.07 -23.31
C VAL A 164 6.78 5.02 -24.81
N PHE A 165 5.75 5.20 -25.64
CA PHE A 165 5.91 5.18 -27.09
C PHE A 165 6.71 6.39 -27.61
N ALA A 166 6.55 7.56 -27.00
CA ALA A 166 7.34 8.74 -27.35
C ALA A 166 8.81 8.61 -26.94
N GLY A 167 9.09 8.01 -25.79
CA GLY A 167 10.45 7.89 -25.24
C GLY A 167 11.25 6.69 -25.77
N PHE A 168 10.60 5.52 -25.89
CA PHE A 168 11.25 4.26 -26.27
C PHE A 168 10.95 3.84 -27.71
N GLY A 169 10.07 4.56 -28.40
CA GLY A 169 9.68 4.26 -29.77
C GLY A 169 8.80 3.01 -29.87
N GLN A 170 8.67 2.49 -31.08
CA GLN A 170 7.89 1.31 -31.41
C GLN A 170 8.84 0.17 -31.84
N PRO A 171 8.62 -1.09 -31.40
CA PRO A 171 9.42 -2.21 -31.85
C PRO A 171 9.37 -2.33 -33.39
N SER A 172 10.52 -2.16 -34.07
CA SER A 172 10.59 -2.35 -35.52
C SER A 172 10.35 -3.82 -35.86
N LYS A 173 9.24 -4.11 -36.53
CA LYS A 173 8.91 -5.47 -37.02
C LYS A 173 9.78 -5.92 -38.19
N ASP A 174 10.48 -4.99 -38.83
CA ASP A 174 11.24 -5.24 -40.06
C ASP A 174 12.75 -5.42 -39.82
N LYS A 175 13.20 -5.31 -38.56
CA LYS A 175 14.60 -5.47 -38.16
C LYS A 175 14.73 -6.63 -37.18
N TRP A 176 15.04 -7.80 -37.73
CA TRP A 176 15.36 -8.98 -36.94
C TRP A 176 16.79 -8.83 -36.41
N LYS A 177 16.95 -8.80 -35.09
CA LYS A 177 18.26 -8.81 -34.44
C LYS A 177 18.44 -10.15 -33.75
N ILE A 178 19.57 -10.80 -34.01
CA ILE A 178 19.90 -12.07 -33.37
C ILE A 178 20.39 -11.72 -31.97
N ASP A 179 19.70 -12.17 -30.92
CA ASP A 179 20.08 -11.79 -29.55
C ASP A 179 21.32 -12.57 -29.08
N THR A 180 21.33 -13.88 -29.34
CA THR A 180 22.43 -14.77 -28.99
C THR A 180 22.58 -15.89 -30.03
N VAL A 181 23.82 -16.33 -30.26
CA VAL A 181 24.13 -17.51 -31.07
C VAL A 181 24.86 -18.52 -30.20
N SER A 182 24.30 -19.73 -30.05
CA SER A 182 24.93 -20.80 -29.27
C SER A 182 26.19 -21.33 -29.98
N SER A 183 27.28 -21.49 -29.22
CA SER A 183 28.55 -22.01 -29.72
C SER A 183 28.41 -23.44 -30.23
N GLY A 184 28.88 -23.72 -31.46
CA GLY A 184 28.78 -25.04 -32.09
C GLY A 184 27.42 -25.36 -32.73
N SER A 185 26.48 -24.41 -32.74
CA SER A 185 25.19 -24.58 -33.41
C SER A 185 25.31 -24.43 -34.93
N ALA A 186 24.30 -24.94 -35.66
CA ALA A 186 24.17 -24.73 -37.11
C ALA A 186 24.18 -23.24 -37.49
N ALA A 187 23.66 -22.37 -36.62
CA ALA A 187 23.65 -20.92 -36.81
C ALA A 187 25.07 -20.32 -36.72
N ALA A 188 25.90 -20.79 -35.78
CA ALA A 188 27.30 -20.38 -35.68
C ALA A 188 28.12 -20.84 -36.90
N SER A 189 27.88 -22.07 -37.38
CA SER A 189 28.53 -22.55 -38.61
C SER A 189 28.06 -21.83 -39.88
N ALA A 190 26.83 -21.29 -39.87
CA ALA A 190 26.30 -20.47 -40.96
C ALA A 190 26.81 -19.02 -40.92
N GLY A 191 27.69 -18.66 -39.98
CA GLY A 191 28.29 -17.33 -39.86
C GLY A 191 27.36 -16.26 -39.30
N LEU A 192 26.23 -16.65 -38.70
CA LEU A 192 25.32 -15.70 -38.06
C LEU A 192 25.97 -15.13 -36.80
N GLN A 193 25.84 -13.81 -36.62
CA GLN A 193 26.37 -13.06 -35.48
C GLN A 193 25.22 -12.36 -34.74
N PRO A 194 25.33 -12.21 -33.40
CA PRO A 194 24.38 -11.42 -32.62
C PRO A 194 24.42 -9.90 -32.93
#